data_AF-A0A7S4HUJ5-F1
#
_entry.id   AF-A0A7S4HUJ5-F1
#
_cell.length_a   1.000
_cell.length_b   1.000
_cell.length_c   1.000
_cell.angle_alpha   90.00
_cell.angle_beta   90.00
_cell.angle_gamma   90.00
#
_symmetry.space_group_name_H-M   'P 1'
#
loop_
_entity.id
_entity.type
_entity.pdbx_description
1 polymer ?
#
loop_
_entity_poly.entity_id
_entity_poly.type
_entity_poly.pdbx_seq_one_letter_code
_entity_poly.pdbx_strand_id
1 'polypeptide(L)'
;EPFPEYLKKLFPDEKSARENWKDPAKQREFMDSLHVKFNIKEPKDWLRVSKKDIQTAGGGPLLYYHRMYRDLFPAIYPETNWKAIFDPLTTREGQLAFVNNIAAVKNLKQTAESWNTLTLEEFHKLGGKKVL
;
A
#
# COMPACT_ATOMS: atom_id res chain seq x y z
N GLU A 1 -25.50 -8.07 -3.59
CA GLU A 1 -24.79 -9.22 -4.19
C GLU A 1 -24.86 -10.41 -3.23
N PRO A 2 -24.96 -11.65 -3.74
CA PRO A 2 -24.87 -12.85 -2.90
C PRO A 2 -23.47 -12.98 -2.29
N PHE A 3 -23.41 -13.58 -1.10
CA PHE A 3 -22.16 -13.81 -0.37
C PHE A 3 -21.24 -14.79 -1.15
N PRO A 4 -20.04 -14.36 -1.57
CA PRO A 4 -19.15 -15.19 -2.39
C PRO A 4 -18.83 -16.54 -1.76
N GLU A 5 -18.84 -17.61 -2.57
CA GLU A 5 -18.69 -18.98 -2.08
C GLU A 5 -17.36 -19.24 -1.38
N TYR A 6 -16.27 -18.63 -1.85
CA TYR A 6 -14.97 -18.72 -1.18
C TYR A 6 -14.96 -18.04 0.20
N LEU A 7 -15.85 -17.07 0.44
CA LEU A 7 -16.02 -16.47 1.76
C LEU A 7 -16.79 -17.37 2.71
N LYS A 8 -17.59 -18.32 2.24
CA LYS A 8 -18.30 -19.29 3.10
C LYS A 8 -17.32 -20.21 3.86
N LYS A 9 -16.12 -20.42 3.31
CA LYS A 9 -15.03 -21.12 4.01
C LYS A 9 -14.47 -20.31 5.18
N LEU A 10 -14.45 -18.97 5.05
CA LEU A 10 -13.92 -18.06 6.07
C LEU A 10 -15.00 -17.67 7.09
N PHE A 11 -16.24 -17.51 6.63
CA PHE A 11 -17.39 -17.09 7.43
C PHE A 11 -18.63 -17.90 7.01
N PRO A 12 -19.16 -18.79 7.86
CA PRO A 12 -20.25 -19.69 7.47
C PRO A 12 -21.57 -18.96 7.15
N ASP A 13 -21.78 -17.76 7.69
CA ASP A 13 -22.95 -16.91 7.40
C ASP A 13 -22.65 -15.41 7.59
N GLU A 14 -23.58 -14.53 7.20
CA GLU A 14 -23.39 -13.07 7.27
C GLU A 14 -23.29 -12.55 8.72
N LYS A 15 -23.95 -13.21 9.68
CA LYS A 15 -23.95 -12.81 11.09
C LYS A 15 -22.57 -13.09 11.71
N SER A 16 -22.04 -14.30 11.49
CA SER A 16 -20.70 -14.70 11.89
C SER A 16 -19.63 -13.90 11.16
N ALA A 17 -19.83 -13.49 9.91
CA ALA A 17 -18.90 -12.61 9.20
C ALA A 17 -18.67 -11.31 9.98
N ARG A 18 -19.71 -10.66 10.49
CA ARG A 18 -19.59 -9.39 11.25
C ARG A 18 -18.74 -9.52 12.52
N GLU A 19 -18.86 -10.63 13.24
CA GLU A 19 -18.05 -10.91 14.43
C GLU A 19 -16.61 -11.25 14.06
N ASN A 20 -16.41 -12.08 13.03
CA ASN A 20 -15.10 -12.48 12.58
C ASN A 20 -14.28 -11.31 11.99
N TRP A 21 -14.91 -10.31 11.36
CA TRP A 21 -14.19 -9.14 10.87
C TRP A 21 -13.55 -8.29 11.99
N LYS A 22 -13.91 -8.50 13.25
CA LYS A 22 -13.22 -7.85 14.39
C LYS A 22 -11.87 -8.48 14.71
N ASP A 23 -11.66 -9.73 14.29
CA ASP A 23 -10.43 -10.47 14.55
C ASP A 23 -9.38 -10.20 13.45
N PRO A 24 -8.24 -9.55 13.77
CA PRO A 24 -7.17 -9.29 12.81
C PRO A 24 -6.64 -10.56 12.11
N ALA A 25 -6.70 -11.73 12.75
CA ALA A 25 -6.29 -12.99 12.12
C ALA A 25 -7.21 -13.35 10.94
N LYS A 26 -8.52 -13.15 11.09
CA LYS A 26 -9.50 -13.37 10.03
C LYS A 26 -9.41 -12.33 8.92
N GLN A 27 -9.09 -11.08 9.28
CA GLN A 27 -8.78 -10.05 8.30
C GLN A 27 -7.54 -10.42 7.47
N ARG A 28 -6.49 -10.95 8.11
CA ARG A 28 -5.27 -11.44 7.46
C ARG A 28 -5.57 -12.62 6.54
N GLU A 29 -6.28 -13.65 7.00
CA GLU A 29 -6.66 -14.81 6.17
C GLU A 29 -7.40 -14.37 4.88
N PHE A 30 -8.31 -13.41 4.99
CA PHE A 30 -8.99 -12.85 3.82
C PHE A 30 -8.02 -12.14 2.88
N MET A 31 -7.15 -11.27 3.41
CA MET A 31 -6.16 -10.55 2.59
C MET A 31 -5.12 -11.50 1.95
N ASP A 32 -4.77 -12.60 2.62
CA ASP A 32 -3.93 -13.66 2.07
C ASP A 32 -4.62 -14.41 0.93
N SER A 33 -5.95 -14.57 0.97
CA SER A 33 -6.70 -15.09 -0.19
C SER A 33 -6.65 -14.14 -1.39
N LEU A 34 -6.65 -12.83 -1.12
CA LEU A 34 -6.54 -11.79 -2.16
C LEU A 34 -5.13 -11.66 -2.72
N HIS A 35 -4.10 -11.95 -1.92
CA HIS A 35 -2.71 -12.05 -2.37
C HIS A 35 -2.61 -13.00 -3.57
N VAL A 36 -3.20 -14.19 -3.46
CA VAL A 36 -3.25 -15.17 -4.56
C VAL A 36 -4.08 -14.65 -5.73
N LYS A 37 -5.30 -14.15 -5.48
CA LYS A 37 -6.22 -13.67 -6.52
C LYS A 37 -5.64 -12.53 -7.36
N PHE A 38 -4.96 -11.58 -6.72
CA PHE A 38 -4.36 -10.43 -7.38
C PHE A 38 -2.90 -10.65 -7.76
N ASN A 39 -2.35 -11.85 -7.57
CA ASN A 39 -0.94 -12.18 -7.87
C ASN A 39 0.03 -11.14 -7.28
N ILE A 40 -0.21 -10.75 -6.03
CA ILE A 40 0.70 -9.92 -5.25
C ILE A 40 1.99 -10.74 -5.07
N LYS A 41 3.17 -10.14 -5.26
CA LYS A 41 4.46 -10.82 -5.09
C LYS A 41 5.29 -10.16 -4.01
N GLU A 42 5.04 -8.87 -3.80
CA GLU A 42 5.70 -8.07 -2.80
C GLU A 42 4.74 -7.04 -2.18
N PRO A 43 5.01 -6.54 -0.96
CA PRO A 43 4.13 -5.61 -0.28
C PRO A 43 3.74 -4.36 -1.08
N LYS A 44 4.62 -3.84 -1.94
CA LYS A 44 4.32 -2.66 -2.78
C LYS A 44 3.26 -2.94 -3.85
N ASP A 45 3.04 -4.20 -4.24
CA ASP A 45 2.01 -4.54 -5.23
C ASP A 45 0.61 -4.22 -4.73
N TRP A 46 0.40 -4.12 -3.41
CA TRP A 46 -0.88 -3.69 -2.84
C TRP A 46 -1.28 -2.26 -3.22
N LEU A 47 -0.32 -1.43 -3.67
CA LEU A 47 -0.58 -0.09 -4.19
C LEU A 47 -1.41 -0.10 -5.48
N ARG A 48 -1.40 -1.21 -6.24
CA ARG A 48 -2.21 -1.34 -7.46
C ARG A 48 -3.64 -1.83 -7.20
N VAL A 49 -3.89 -2.38 -6.01
CA VAL A 49 -5.22 -2.89 -5.62
C VAL A 49 -6.03 -1.73 -5.05
N SER A 50 -7.15 -1.44 -5.68
CA SER A 50 -8.02 -0.35 -5.25
C SER A 50 -8.95 -0.80 -4.12
N LYS A 51 -9.48 0.17 -3.36
CA LYS A 51 -10.57 -0.07 -2.40
C LYS A 51 -11.76 -0.80 -3.04
N LYS A 52 -12.07 -0.48 -4.30
CA LYS A 52 -13.18 -1.09 -5.05
C LYS A 52 -12.92 -2.57 -5.34
N ASP A 53 -11.68 -2.95 -5.60
CA ASP A 53 -11.30 -4.35 -5.83
C ASP A 53 -11.53 -5.20 -4.58
N ILE A 54 -11.17 -4.64 -3.41
CA ILE A 54 -11.43 -5.28 -2.10
C ILE A 54 -12.93 -5.42 -1.85
N GLN A 55 -13.72 -4.37 -2.13
CA GLN A 55 -15.18 -4.40 -1.97
C GLN A 55 -15.83 -5.44 -2.88
N THR A 56 -15.42 -5.49 -4.15
CA THR A 56 -15.90 -6.47 -5.15
C THR A 56 -15.50 -7.90 -4.76
N ALA A 57 -14.40 -8.05 -4.01
CA ALA A 57 -14.01 -9.34 -3.44
C ALA A 57 -14.70 -9.65 -2.10
N GLY A 58 -15.74 -8.90 -1.71
CA GLY A 58 -16.51 -9.14 -0.48
C GLY A 58 -15.85 -8.62 0.80
N GLY A 59 -14.75 -7.88 0.68
CA GLY A 59 -14.07 -7.21 1.80
C GLY A 59 -14.68 -5.86 2.18
N GLY A 60 -15.88 -5.54 1.69
CA GLY A 60 -16.60 -4.32 2.08
C GLY A 60 -16.71 -4.14 3.60
N PRO A 61 -17.13 -5.17 4.36
CA PRO A 61 -17.20 -5.12 5.82
C PRO A 61 -15.86 -4.82 6.51
N LEU A 62 -14.77 -5.42 6.01
CA LEU A 62 -13.41 -5.20 6.53
C LEU A 62 -13.04 -3.71 6.54
N LEU A 63 -13.40 -3.01 5.47
CA LEU A 63 -13.06 -1.59 5.29
C LEU A 63 -13.79 -0.65 6.26
N TYR A 64 -14.79 -1.12 7.03
CA TYR A 64 -15.40 -0.32 8.10
C TYR A 64 -14.58 -0.32 9.39
N TYR A 65 -13.70 -1.30 9.58
CA TYR A 65 -12.85 -1.40 10.77
C TYR A 65 -11.58 -0.55 10.68
N HIS A 66 -11.30 0.00 9.50
CA HIS A 66 -10.10 0.79 9.22
C HIS A 66 -10.50 2.16 8.69
N ARG A 67 -9.95 3.22 9.27
CA ARG A 67 -10.25 4.60 8.85
C ARG A 67 -9.88 4.82 7.39
N MET A 68 -8.72 4.29 6.98
CA MET A 68 -8.25 4.31 5.60
C MET A 68 -7.79 2.91 5.18
N TYR A 69 -7.86 2.62 3.87
CA TYR A 69 -7.39 1.34 3.31
C TYR A 69 -5.93 1.03 3.69
N ARG A 70 -5.07 2.04 3.72
CA ARG A 70 -3.66 1.87 4.11
C ARG A 70 -3.47 1.47 5.58
N ASP A 71 -4.44 1.79 6.45
CA ASP A 71 -4.36 1.51 7.89
C ASP A 71 -4.60 0.01 8.19
N LEU A 72 -5.25 -0.69 7.26
CA LEU A 72 -5.45 -2.15 7.31
C LEU A 72 -4.12 -2.89 7.43
N PHE A 73 -3.17 -2.55 6.58
CA PHE A 73 -1.93 -3.30 6.40
C PHE A 73 -1.05 -3.41 7.65
N PRO A 74 -0.71 -2.32 8.36
CA PRO A 74 0.08 -2.44 9.59
C PRO A 74 -0.67 -3.19 10.70
N ALA A 75 -2.00 -3.26 10.66
CA ALA A 75 -2.79 -4.02 11.64
C ALA A 75 -2.70 -5.54 11.43
N ILE A 76 -2.59 -6.01 10.18
CA ILE A 76 -2.64 -7.45 9.85
C ILE A 76 -1.29 -8.03 9.38
N TYR A 77 -0.36 -7.16 8.95
CA TYR A 77 1.01 -7.50 8.54
C TYR A 77 2.03 -6.59 9.26
N PRO A 78 2.12 -6.63 10.61
CA PRO A 78 2.99 -5.76 11.39
C PRO A 78 4.49 -5.97 11.10
N GLU A 79 4.86 -7.10 10.51
CA GLU A 79 6.22 -7.44 10.11
C GLU A 79 6.76 -6.58 8.96
N THR A 80 5.88 -5.90 8.22
CA THR A 80 6.25 -5.10 7.04
C THR A 80 6.30 -3.61 7.37
N ASN A 81 7.34 -2.92 6.88
CA ASN A 81 7.45 -1.47 7.01
C ASN A 81 6.55 -0.75 5.99
N TRP A 82 5.25 -0.71 6.28
CA TRP A 82 4.24 -0.07 5.42
C TRP A 82 4.43 1.44 5.27
N LYS A 83 5.05 2.10 6.25
CA LYS A 83 5.39 3.53 6.14
C LYS A 83 6.37 3.78 5.00
N ALA A 84 7.38 2.93 4.82
CA ALA A 84 8.31 3.02 3.69
C ALA A 84 7.64 2.78 2.33
N ILE A 85 6.53 2.04 2.30
CA ILE A 85 5.80 1.70 1.07
C ILE A 85 4.81 2.81 0.69
N PHE A 86 3.98 3.25 1.63
CA PHE A 86 2.94 4.25 1.37
C PHE A 86 3.49 5.68 1.36
N ASP A 87 4.52 5.94 2.17
CA ASP A 87 5.10 7.26 2.37
C ASP A 87 6.64 7.20 2.25
N PRO A 88 7.19 6.77 1.10
CA PRO A 88 8.63 6.50 0.95
C PRO A 88 9.51 7.71 1.31
N LEU A 89 9.04 8.91 1.00
CA LEU A 89 9.76 10.16 1.28
C LEU A 89 9.83 10.52 2.77
N THR A 90 9.13 9.80 3.64
CA THR A 90 9.21 9.96 5.10
C THR A 90 10.29 9.06 5.73
N THR A 91 10.97 8.25 4.92
CA THR A 91 12.07 7.36 5.34
C THR A 91 13.37 7.78 4.70
N ARG A 92 14.50 7.52 5.37
CA ARG A 92 15.83 7.87 4.82
C ARG A 92 16.10 7.11 3.53
N GLU A 93 15.74 5.84 3.50
CA GLU A 93 15.90 4.93 2.36
C GLU A 93 15.10 5.43 1.15
N GLY A 94 13.82 5.78 1.36
CA GLY A 94 12.98 6.29 0.28
C GLY A 94 13.37 7.70 -0.19
N GLN A 95 13.87 8.56 0.70
CA GLN A 95 14.50 9.84 0.30
C GLN A 95 15.74 9.61 -0.57
N LEU A 96 16.63 8.69 -0.17
CA LEU A 96 17.81 8.35 -0.96
C LEU A 96 17.44 7.76 -2.33
N ALA A 97 16.47 6.85 -2.37
CA ALA A 97 15.96 6.28 -3.62
C ALA A 97 15.38 7.37 -4.54
N PHE A 98 14.65 8.34 -3.98
CA PHE A 98 14.11 9.47 -4.72
C PHE A 98 15.21 10.36 -5.31
N VAL A 99 16.21 10.74 -4.51
CA VAL A 99 17.36 11.54 -4.99
C VAL A 99 18.12 10.77 -6.09
N ASN A 100 18.38 9.48 -5.90
CA ASN A 100 19.05 8.67 -6.92
C ASN A 100 18.24 8.57 -8.22
N ASN A 101 16.90 8.52 -8.14
CA ASN A 101 16.05 8.56 -9.32
C ASN A 101 16.17 9.89 -10.07
N ILE A 102 16.16 11.02 -9.37
CA ILE A 102 16.37 12.34 -10.00
C ILE A 102 17.74 12.37 -10.70
N ALA A 103 18.79 11.90 -10.02
CA ALA A 103 20.12 11.86 -10.60
C ALA A 103 20.14 11.04 -11.90
N ALA A 104 19.48 9.88 -11.92
CA ALA A 104 19.39 9.05 -13.11
C ALA A 104 18.59 9.72 -14.24
N VAL A 105 17.39 10.26 -13.95
CA VAL A 105 16.51 10.88 -14.96
C VAL A 105 17.15 12.13 -15.57
N LYS A 106 17.87 12.90 -14.77
CA LYS A 106 18.54 14.13 -15.19
C LYS A 106 20.00 13.93 -15.58
N ASN A 107 20.48 12.67 -15.56
CA ASN A 107 21.86 12.28 -15.81
C ASN A 107 22.87 13.12 -15.01
N LEU A 108 22.56 13.37 -13.73
CA LEU A 108 23.38 14.16 -12.83
C LEU A 108 24.50 13.31 -12.25
N LYS A 109 25.67 13.93 -12.13
CA LYS A 109 26.77 13.37 -11.36
C LYS A 109 26.50 13.59 -9.87
N GLN A 110 27.07 12.75 -9.02
CA GLN A 110 26.99 12.92 -7.57
C GLN A 110 27.96 14.02 -7.08
N THR A 111 27.88 15.21 -7.67
CA THR A 111 28.67 16.39 -7.27
C THR A 111 27.76 17.61 -7.12
N ALA A 112 28.14 18.54 -6.24
CA ALA A 112 27.34 19.73 -5.95
C ALA A 112 27.07 20.57 -7.21
N GLU A 113 28.05 20.69 -8.12
CA GLU A 113 27.89 21.47 -9.36
C GLU A 113 26.81 20.87 -10.26
N SER A 114 26.73 19.54 -10.33
CA SER A 114 25.70 18.88 -11.14
C SER A 114 24.31 19.13 -10.58
N TRP A 115 24.14 19.08 -9.26
CA TRP A 115 22.86 19.32 -8.60
C TRP A 115 22.38 20.76 -8.69
N ASN A 116 23.29 21.73 -8.76
CA ASN A 116 22.96 23.15 -8.95
C ASN A 116 22.30 23.45 -10.32
N THR A 117 22.37 22.52 -11.27
CA THR A 117 21.65 22.65 -12.55
C THR A 117 20.16 22.33 -12.45
N LEU A 118 19.72 21.70 -11.36
CA LEU A 118 18.32 21.34 -11.15
C LEU A 118 17.55 22.52 -10.56
N THR A 119 16.57 23.02 -11.30
CA THR A 119 15.70 24.08 -10.79
C THR A 119 14.67 23.55 -9.79
N LEU A 120 14.17 24.41 -8.91
CA LEU A 120 13.10 24.07 -7.96
C LEU A 120 11.83 23.62 -8.69
N GLU A 121 11.52 24.20 -9.85
CA GLU A 121 10.39 23.81 -10.67
C GLU A 121 10.53 22.37 -11.20
N GLU A 122 11.71 22.01 -11.72
CA GLU A 122 11.99 20.65 -12.17
C GLU A 122 11.95 19.65 -11.02
N PHE A 123 12.51 20.02 -9.87
CA PHE A 123 12.45 19.20 -8.66
C PHE A 123 11.00 18.92 -8.24
N HIS A 124 10.13 19.94 -8.27
CA HIS A 124 8.71 19.76 -8.00
C HIS A 124 7.99 18.91 -9.04
N LYS A 125 8.27 19.09 -10.35
CA LYS A 125 7.71 18.26 -11.44
C LYS A 125 8.07 16.79 -11.29
N LEU A 126 9.22 16.49 -10.70
CA LEU A 126 9.68 15.13 -10.41
C LEU A 126 9.10 14.56 -9.10
N GLY A 127 8.19 15.27 -8.43
CA GLY A 127 7.51 14.80 -7.21
C GLY A 127 8.17 15.26 -5.90
N GLY A 128 9.18 16.13 -5.98
CA GLY A 128 9.95 16.61 -4.83
C GLY A 128 9.18 17.57 -3.91
N LYS A 129 7.97 18.00 -4.29
CA LYS A 129 7.13 18.91 -3.50
C LYS A 129 6.81 18.40 -2.09
N LYS A 130 6.88 17.08 -1.85
CA LYS A 130 6.65 16.45 -0.54
C LYS A 130 7.94 16.25 0.29
N VAL A 131 9.10 16.60 -0.27
CA VAL A 131 10.43 16.39 0.35
C VAL A 131 10.94 17.65 1.06
N LEU A 132 10.46 18.84 0.67
CA LEU A 132 10.84 20.15 1.20
C LEU A 132 9.79 20.70 2.16
#